data_AF-A0A5K0XRE1-F1
#
_entry.id   AF-A0A5K0XRE1-F1
#
_cell.length_a   1.000
_cell.length_b   1.000
_cell.length_c   1.000
_cell.angle_alpha   90.00
_cell.angle_beta   90.00
_cell.angle_gamma   90.00
#
_symmetry.space_group_name_H-M   'P 1'
#
loop_
_entity.id
_entity.type
_entity.pdbx_description
1 polymer ?
#
loop_
_entity_poly.entity_id
_entity_poly.type
_entity_poly.pdbx_seq_one_letter_code
_entity_poly.pdbx_strand_id
1 'polypeptide(L)' 'ANAASGMAVNDNCKLKFLELKAKRTYRFIVFKIEEKLKQVILEKLGEPNQSYEDFTASLPR' A
#
# COMPACT_ATOMS: atom_id res chain seq x y z
N ALA A 1 21.76 -12.31 16.30
CA ALA A 1 20.66 -13.03 15.65
C ALA A 1 19.85 -12.01 14.86
N ASN A 2 20.19 -11.80 13.58
CA ASN A 2 19.51 -10.82 12.74
C ASN A 2 18.49 -11.58 11.90
N ALA A 3 17.23 -11.62 12.35
CA ALA A 3 16.14 -12.09 11.51
C ALA A 3 15.90 -11.02 10.41
N ALA A 4 16.71 -11.03 9.35
CA ALA A 4 16.32 -10.41 8.10
C ALA A 4 15.19 -11.29 7.55
N SER A 5 13.94 -10.95 7.81
CA SER A 5 12.76 -11.77 7.47
C SER A 5 12.54 -11.95 5.95
N GLY A 6 13.40 -11.37 5.10
CA GLY A 6 13.38 -11.54 3.65
C GLY A 6 12.09 -11.00 3.00
N MET A 7 11.41 -10.06 3.64
CA MET A 7 10.18 -9.48 3.12
C MET A 7 10.49 -8.58 1.92
N ALA A 8 10.14 -9.04 0.72
CA ALA A 8 10.28 -8.25 -0.49
C ALA A 8 9.21 -7.15 -0.53
N VAL A 9 9.46 -6.08 -1.29
CA VAL A 9 8.43 -5.07 -1.61
C VAL A 9 8.19 -5.14 -3.11
N ASN A 10 6.94 -5.24 -3.52
CA ASN A 10 6.61 -5.19 -4.94
C ASN A 10 6.91 -3.79 -5.49
N ASP A 11 7.55 -3.70 -6.67
CA ASP A 11 7.94 -2.43 -7.28
C ASP A 11 6.75 -1.48 -7.50
N ASN A 12 5.55 -2.03 -7.71
CA ASN A 12 4.32 -1.26 -7.83
C ASN A 12 4.03 -0.43 -6.57
N CYS A 13 4.42 -0.89 -5.38
CA CYS A 13 4.26 -0.12 -4.14
C CYS A 13 5.05 1.18 -4.21
N LYS A 14 6.30 1.12 -4.69
CA LYS A 14 7.16 2.30 -4.86
C LYS A 14 6.63 3.21 -5.97
N LEU A 15 6.25 2.66 -7.12
CA LEU A 15 5.73 3.44 -8.24
C LEU A 15 4.47 4.21 -7.84
N LYS A 16 3.49 3.55 -7.21
CA LYS A 16 2.24 4.20 -6.80
C LYS A 16 2.42 5.20 -5.67
N PHE A 17 3.34 4.94 -4.74
CA PHE A 17 3.72 5.94 -3.73
C PHE A 17 4.37 7.18 -4.37
N LEU A 18 5.25 7.02 -5.36
CA LEU A 18 5.86 8.14 -6.06
C LEU A 18 4.84 8.94 -6.87
N GLU A 19 3.88 8.27 -7.53
CA GLU A 19 2.75 8.93 -8.20
C GLU A 19 1.91 9.76 -7.21
N LEU A 20 1.53 9.18 -6.06
CA LEU A 20 0.83 9.91 -4.99
C LEU A 20 1.63 11.14 -4.54
N LYS A 21 2.92 10.96 -4.24
CA LYS A 21 3.78 12.04 -3.72
C LYS A 21 3.97 13.17 -4.72
N ALA A 22 4.19 12.85 -5.99
CA ALA A 22 4.52 13.83 -7.02
C ALA A 22 3.27 14.51 -7.61
N LYS A 23 2.20 13.75 -7.83
CA LYS A 23 1.03 14.22 -8.60
C LYS A 23 -0.24 14.35 -7.76
N ARG A 24 -0.24 13.91 -6.50
CA ARG A 24 -1.43 13.85 -5.64
C ARG A 24 -2.59 13.06 -6.28
N THR A 25 -2.26 12.04 -7.08
CA THR A 25 -3.22 11.22 -7.83
C THR A 25 -4.08 10.31 -6.97
N TYR A 26 -3.67 10.07 -5.72
CA TYR A 26 -4.35 9.18 -4.79
C TYR A 26 -4.50 9.86 -3.43
N ARG A 27 -5.64 9.67 -2.79
CA ARG A 27 -5.91 10.16 -1.43
C ARG A 27 -5.21 9.31 -0.37
N PHE A 28 -5.19 8.01 -0.57
CA PHE A 28 -4.49 7.04 0.28
C PHE A 28 -4.04 5.84 -0.56
N ILE A 29 -3.13 5.03 -0.01
CA ILE A 29 -2.74 3.73 -0.56
C ILE A 29 -2.76 2.74 0.59
N VAL A 30 -3.41 1.60 0.40
CA VAL A 30 -3.36 0.48 1.34
C VAL A 30 -2.39 -0.57 0.80
N PHE A 31 -1.44 -0.96 1.63
CA PHE A 31 -0.51 -2.05 1.36
C PHE A 31 -0.83 -3.23 2.26
N LYS A 32 -0.64 -4.43 1.74
CA LYS A 32 -0.76 -5.66 2.53
C LYS A 32 0.47 -6.54 2.39
N ILE A 33 0.78 -7.29 3.43
CA ILE A 33 1.79 -8.35 3.39
C ILE A 33 1.13 -9.61 2.86
N GLU A 34 1.59 -10.09 1.72
CA GLU A 34 1.26 -11.43 1.24
C GLU A 34 2.28 -12.42 1.83
N GLU A 35 1.88 -13.06 2.93
CA GLU A 35 2.77 -13.95 3.71
C GLU A 35 3.28 -15.13 2.88
N LYS A 36 2.46 -15.67 1.96
CA LYS A 36 2.86 -16.81 1.12
C LYS A 36 4.01 -16.45 0.18
N LEU A 37 4.03 -15.20 -0.29
CA LEU A 37 5.09 -14.68 -1.17
C LEU A 37 6.19 -13.98 -0.38
N LYS A 38 6.00 -13.78 0.94
CA LYS A 38 6.82 -12.89 1.77
C LYS A 38 7.06 -11.57 1.06
N GLN A 39 5.99 -10.97 0.55
CA GLN A 39 6.06 -9.72 -0.22
C GLN A 39 5.00 -8.71 0.22
N VAL A 40 5.39 -7.45 0.37
CA VAL A 40 4.45 -6.32 0.47
C VAL A 40 3.90 -6.02 -0.92
N ILE A 41 2.59 -6.07 -1.05
CA ILE A 41 1.87 -5.78 -2.29
C ILE A 41 0.86 -4.65 -2.08
N LEU A 42 0.38 -4.11 -3.19
CA LEU A 42 -0.64 -3.08 -3.19
C LEU A 42 -2.02 -3.71 -3.06
N GLU A 43 -2.81 -3.22 -2.11
CA GLU A 43 -4.17 -3.71 -1.86
C GLU A 43 -5.22 -2.77 -2.45
N LYS A 44 -5.11 -1.47 -2.19
CA LYS A 44 -6.08 -0.47 -2.67
C LYS A 44 -5.42 0.87 -2.97
N LEU A 45 -5.88 1.50 -4.05
CA LEU A 45 -5.63 2.90 -4.35
C LEU A 45 -6.88 3.69 -3.99
N GLY A 46 -6.72 4.71 -3.16
CA GLY A 46 -7.78 5.64 -2.83
C GLY A 46 -7.85 6.77 -3.85
N GLU A 47 -8.98 6.97 -4.50
CA GLU A 47 -9.18 8.09 -5.44
C GLU A 47 -9.18 9.44 -4.72
N PRO A 48 -8.81 10.55 -5.39
CA PRO A 48 -8.68 11.87 -4.76
C PRO A 48 -9.93 12.38 -4.03
N ASN A 49 -11.11 11.93 -4.45
CA ASN A 49 -12.41 12.33 -3.89
C ASN A 49 -12.89 11.44 -2.73
N GLN A 50 -12.15 10.38 -2.36
CA GLN A 50 -12.54 9.49 -1.28
C GLN A 50 -12.30 10.11 0.11
N SER A 51 -13.16 9.76 1.06
CA SER A 51 -13.14 10.30 2.42
C SER A 51 -12.21 9.50 3.34
N TYR A 52 -12.11 9.95 4.60
CA TYR A 52 -11.44 9.18 5.65
C TYR A 52 -12.22 7.90 5.98
N GLU A 53 -13.56 7.92 5.89
CA GLU A 53 -14.38 6.74 6.12
C GLU A 53 -14.09 5.67 5.06
N ASP A 54 -13.93 6.06 3.79
CA ASP A 54 -13.54 5.16 2.70
C ASP A 54 -12.18 4.48 2.91
N PHE A 55 -11.26 5.20 3.56
CA PHE A 55 -9.97 4.65 3.99
C PHE A 55 -10.17 3.64 5.10
N THR A 56 -10.86 4.01 6.19
CA THR A 56 -11.07 3.10 7.32
C THR A 56 -11.86 1.85 6.93
N ALA A 57 -12.81 1.96 5.99
CA ALA A 57 -13.56 0.83 5.44
C ALA A 57 -12.71 -0.13 4.61
N SER A 58 -11.50 0.29 4.19
CA SER A 58 -10.55 -0.57 3.49
C SER A 58 -9.55 -1.28 4.40
N LEU A 59 -9.58 -0.99 5.70
CA LEU A 59 -8.76 -1.69 6.67
C LEU A 59 -9.53 -2.89 7.22
N PRO A 60 -8.86 -4.04 7.46
CA PRO A 60 -9.47 -5.17 8.14
C PRO A 60 -9.91 -4.75 9.55
N ARG A 61 -11.07 -5.28 9.98
CA ARG A 61 -11.60 -5.10 11.34
C ARG A 61 -11.04 -6.15 12.29
#